data_AF-A0AAW5MV95-F1
#
_entry.id   AF-A0AAW5MV95-F1
#
_cell.length_a   1.000
_cell.length_b   1.000
_cell.length_c   1.000
_cell.angle_alpha   90.00
_cell.angle_beta   90.00
_cell.angle_gamma   90.00
#
_symmetry.space_group_name_H-M   'P 1'
#
loop_
_entity.id
_entity.type
_entity.pdbx_description
1 polymer ?
#
loop_
_entity_poly.entity_id
_entity_poly.type
_entity_poly.pdbx_seq_one_letter_code
_entity_poly.pdbx_strand_id
1 'polypeptide(L)' 'NAMRAAAQPHRFVGINQAGQVALLQTQGNPDGHVILRGGKAPNYSPADVAQCEKEMEQAGLRPSLMVDCSHGNSNKD' A
#
# COMPACT_ATOMS: atom_id res chain seq x y z
N ASN A 1 1.23 5.25 -6.23
CA ASN A 1 -0.15 5.34 -6.79
C ASN A 1 -1.23 4.86 -5.83
N ALA A 2 -1.24 3.60 -5.39
CA ALA A 2 -2.30 3.07 -4.52
C ALA A 2 -2.50 3.86 -3.22
N MET A 3 -1.42 4.26 -2.53
CA MET A 3 -1.53 5.09 -1.31
C MET A 3 -2.18 6.45 -1.58
N ARG A 4 -1.81 7.12 -2.68
CA ARG A 4 -2.44 8.40 -3.07
C ARG A 4 -3.93 8.23 -3.35
N ALA A 5 -4.31 7.15 -4.03
CA ALA A 5 -5.71 6.85 -4.28
C ALA A 5 -6.45 6.56 -2.96
N ALA A 6 -5.89 5.69 -2.11
CA ALA A 6 -6.49 5.31 -0.84
C ALA A 6 -6.72 6.50 0.10
N ALA A 7 -5.83 7.50 0.09
CA ALA A 7 -5.96 8.73 0.87
C ALA A 7 -7.12 9.65 0.45
N GLN A 8 -7.75 9.40 -0.70
CA GLN A 8 -8.87 10.21 -1.20
C GLN A 8 -10.23 9.55 -0.94
N PRO A 9 -11.31 10.34 -0.83
CA PRO A 9 -12.68 9.81 -0.80
C PRO A 9 -13.01 8.98 -2.05
N HIS A 10 -13.66 7.83 -1.86
CA HIS A 10 -14.14 6.97 -2.96
C HIS A 10 -15.59 6.57 -2.76
N ARG A 11 -16.25 6.17 -3.86
CA ARG A 11 -17.56 5.52 -3.83
C ARG A 11 -17.48 4.15 -4.48
N PHE A 12 -18.11 3.16 -3.88
CA PHE A 12 -18.20 1.80 -4.42
C PHE A 12 -19.48 1.11 -3.96
N VAL A 13 -19.93 0.10 -4.72
CA VAL A 13 -21.11 -0.70 -4.37
C VAL A 13 -20.69 -1.76 -3.36
N GLY A 14 -21.43 -1.89 -2.26
CA GLY A 14 -21.19 -2.88 -1.23
C GLY A 14 -22.47 -3.25 -0.48
N ILE A 15 -22.30 -3.86 0.69
CA ILE A 15 -23.41 -4.28 1.56
C ILE A 15 -23.35 -3.42 2.84
N ASN A 16 -24.47 -2.81 3.22
CA ASN A 16 -24.55 -2.06 4.48
C ASN A 16 -24.69 -3.01 5.69
N GLN A 17 -24.65 -2.47 6.91
CA GLN A 17 -24.76 -3.30 8.13
C GLN A 17 -26.10 -4.05 8.27
N ALA A 18 -27.13 -3.66 7.51
CA ALA A 18 -28.43 -4.33 7.47
C ALA A 18 -28.51 -5.43 6.39
N GLY A 19 -27.41 -5.73 5.69
CA GLY A 19 -27.38 -6.78 4.67
C GLY A 19 -27.94 -6.35 3.30
N GLN A 20 -28.14 -5.06 3.08
CA GLN A 20 -28.71 -4.53 1.83
C GLN A 20 -27.62 -4.01 0.90
N VAL A 21 -27.82 -4.15 -0.41
CA VAL A 21 -26.96 -3.54 -1.42
C VAL A 21 -27.05 -2.01 -1.32
N ALA A 22 -25.91 -1.35 -1.18
CA ALA A 22 -25.82 0.09 -1.00
C ALA A 22 -24.61 0.67 -1.74
N LEU A 23 -24.70 1.96 -2.09
CA LEU A 23 -23.55 2.75 -2.52
C LEU A 23 -22.83 3.29 -1.27
N LEU A 24 -21.64 2.79 -1.01
CA LEU A 24 -20.80 3.19 0.11
C LEU A 24 -19.88 4.34 -0.32
N GLN A 25 -19.66 5.29 0.59
CA GLN A 25 -18.71 6.39 0.41
C GLN A 25 -17.70 6.38 1.56
N THR A 26 -16.40 6.45 1.22
CA THR A 26 -15.32 6.60 2.20
C THR A 26 -14.83 8.04 2.24
N GLN A 27 -14.16 8.41 3.33
CA GLN A 27 -13.49 9.71 3.48
C GLN A 27 -12.03 9.69 2.98
N GLY A 28 -11.54 8.52 2.56
CA GLY A 28 -10.12 8.27 2.35
C GLY A 28 -9.42 7.74 3.59
N ASN A 29 -8.25 7.14 3.40
CA ASN A 29 -7.38 6.56 4.41
C ASN A 29 -5.97 7.16 4.29
N PRO A 30 -5.58 8.11 5.18
CA PRO A 30 -4.26 8.74 5.14
C PRO A 30 -3.14 7.81 5.64
N ASP A 31 -3.47 6.71 6.32
CA ASP A 31 -2.51 5.85 7.02
C ASP A 31 -2.02 4.68 6.14
N GLY A 32 -1.93 4.90 4.83
CA GLY A 32 -1.38 3.94 3.88
C GLY A 32 0.14 3.81 4.01
N HIS A 33 0.66 2.61 3.76
CA HIS A 33 2.10 2.32 3.70
C HIS A 33 2.41 1.32 2.57
N VAL A 34 3.68 1.26 2.16
CA VAL A 34 4.16 0.28 1.16
C VAL A 34 4.64 -0.98 1.86
N ILE A 35 4.41 -2.15 1.24
CA ILE A 35 5.01 -3.40 1.69
C ILE A 35 6.03 -3.87 0.64
N LEU A 36 7.30 -3.94 1.04
CA LEU A 36 8.38 -4.53 0.26
C LEU A 36 8.39 -6.03 0.52
N ARG A 37 7.83 -6.81 -0.42
CA ARG A 37 7.61 -8.26 -0.28
C ARG A 37 8.29 -9.12 -1.37
N GLY A 38 9.30 -8.54 -2.01
CA GLY A 38 10.04 -9.12 -3.13
C GLY A 38 9.25 -9.19 -4.43
N GLY A 39 9.96 -9.54 -5.50
CA GLY A 39 9.41 -9.70 -6.85
C GLY A 39 10.17 -10.78 -7.61
N LYS A 40 10.77 -10.41 -8.76
CA LYS A 40 11.73 -11.29 -9.47
C LYS A 40 13.04 -11.47 -8.68
N ALA A 41 13.41 -10.47 -7.89
CA ALA A 41 14.48 -10.49 -6.92
C ALA A 41 13.94 -9.95 -5.58
N PRO A 42 14.60 -10.25 -4.45
CA PRO A 42 14.30 -9.61 -3.18
C PRO A 42 14.47 -8.09 -3.24
N ASN A 43 13.70 -7.35 -2.43
CA ASN A 43 13.72 -5.89 -2.37
C ASN A 43 13.79 -5.34 -0.93
N TYR A 44 14.55 -6.01 -0.08
CA TYR A 44 14.73 -5.65 1.33
C TYR A 44 16.08 -5.00 1.64
N SER A 45 16.95 -4.81 0.64
CA SER A 45 18.28 -4.26 0.90
C SER A 45 18.19 -2.78 1.31
N PRO A 46 19.21 -2.22 1.98
CA PRO A 46 19.23 -0.79 2.30
C PRO A 46 19.07 0.12 1.08
N ALA A 47 19.56 -0.31 -0.08
CA ALA A 47 19.41 0.43 -1.34
C ALA A 47 17.95 0.41 -1.83
N ASP A 48 17.26 -0.73 -1.71
CA ASP A 48 15.85 -0.86 -2.09
C ASP A 48 14.94 -0.01 -1.21
N VAL A 49 15.20 -0.02 0.10
CA VAL A 49 14.47 0.81 1.08
C VAL A 49 14.67 2.29 0.77
N ALA A 50 15.91 2.74 0.63
CA ALA A 50 16.21 4.14 0.33
C ALA A 50 15.60 4.60 -1.00
N GLN A 51 15.62 3.73 -2.02
CA GLN A 51 14.99 4.02 -3.30
C GLN A 51 13.47 4.15 -3.15
N CYS A 52 12.82 3.27 -2.39
CA CYS A 52 11.39 3.34 -2.12
C CYS A 52 11.02 4.63 -1.36
N GLU A 53 11.76 4.98 -0.30
CA GLU A 53 11.56 6.22 0.46
C GLU A 53 11.63 7.45 -0.45
N LYS A 54 12.66 7.51 -1.30
CA LYS A 54 12.84 8.59 -2.28
C LYS A 54 11.67 8.70 -3.26
N GLU A 55 11.17 7.57 -3.77
CA GLU A 55 10.00 7.56 -4.65
C GLU A 55 8.73 8.03 -3.95
N MET A 56 8.56 7.69 -2.66
CA MET A 56 7.45 8.18 -1.85
C MET A 56 7.52 9.69 -1.66
N GLU A 57 8.70 10.22 -1.31
CA GLU A 57 8.93 11.65 -1.14
C GLU A 57 8.67 12.42 -2.45
N GLN A 58 9.19 11.91 -3.58
CA GLN A 58 8.94 12.49 -4.91
C GLN A 58 7.44 12.48 -5.28
N ALA A 59 6.69 11.49 -4.79
CA ALA A 59 5.24 11.42 -4.95
C ALA A 59 4.46 12.32 -3.96
N GLY A 60 5.15 13.07 -3.10
CA GLY A 60 4.56 13.93 -2.07
C GLY A 60 3.94 13.15 -0.90
N LEU A 61 4.41 11.92 -0.67
CA LEU A 61 3.91 11.03 0.37
C LEU A 61 4.90 10.97 1.54
N ARG A 62 4.39 10.85 2.76
CA ARG A 62 5.23 10.56 3.92
C ARG A 62 5.80 9.14 3.79
N PRO A 63 7.13 8.96 3.86
CA PRO A 63 7.73 7.62 3.86
C PRO A 63 7.20 6.78 5.02
N SER A 64 6.66 5.62 4.67
CA SER A 64 6.05 4.65 5.57
C SER A 64 6.01 3.34 4.80
N LEU A 65 6.85 2.40 5.23
CA LEU A 65 7.00 1.11 4.58
C LEU A 65 7.25 0.01 5.60
N MET A 66 6.91 -1.21 5.19
CA MET A 66 7.14 -2.45 5.92
C MET A 66 7.88 -3.42 5.00
N VAL A 67 8.83 -4.16 5.55
CA VAL A 67 9.52 -5.23 4.84
C VAL A 67 8.90 -6.56 5.26
N ASP A 68 8.42 -7.33 4.28
CA ASP A 68 7.96 -8.70 4.47
C ASP A 68 9.14 -9.66 4.29
N CYS A 69 9.45 -10.44 5.33
CA CYS A 69 10.57 -11.38 5.33
C CYS A 69 10.30 -12.67 4.53
N SER A 70 9.07 -12.88 4.04
CA SER A 70 8.68 -14.09 3.30
C SER A 70 8.55 -13.83 1.79
N HIS A 71 7.82 -14.70 1.10
CA HIS A 71 7.44 -14.57 -0.31
C HIS A 71 8.65 -14.36 -1.24
N GLY A 72 8.62 -13.29 -2.06
CA GLY A 72 9.68 -13.01 -3.02
C GLY A 72 10.98 -12.59 -2.34
N ASN A 73 10.94 -12.20 -1.06
CA ASN A 73 12.12 -11.84 -0.30
C ASN A 73 12.85 -13.07 0.27
N SER A 74 12.15 -14.18 0.52
CA SER A 74 12.78 -15.46 0.88
C SER A 74 13.08 -16.36 -0.33
N ASN A 75 12.84 -15.90 -1.56
CA ASN A 75 12.80 -16.76 -2.76
C ASN A 75 11.86 -17.97 -2.65
N LYS A 76 10.87 -17.89 -1.74
CA LYS A 76 9.95 -18.97 -1.37
C LYS A 76 10.61 -20.18 -0.69
N ASP A 77 11.76 -19.96 -0.07
CA ASP A 77 12.32 -20.87 0.93
C ASP A 77 11.62 -20.71 2.28
#